data_AF-A0A9E5M8X4-F1
#
_entry.id   AF-A0A9E5M8X4-F1
#
_cell.length_a   1.000
_cell.length_b   1.000
_cell.length_c   1.000
_cell.angle_alpha   90.00
_cell.angle_beta   90.00
_cell.angle_gamma   90.00
#
_symmetry.space_group_name_H-M   'P 1'
#
loop_
_entity.id
_entity.type
_entity.pdbx_description
1 polymer ?
#
loop_
_entity_poly.entity_id
_entity_poly.type
_entity_poly.pdbx_seq_one_letter_code
_entity_poly.pdbx_strand_id
1 'polypeptide(L)'
;MLEWRETFRILFARRVVLLAALLLLVMVLMAMLCTWVLPYEPMAMKVSQRLKAPNWSHWSGTDELGRDMTSRIFYGARYSLAIGAGTALLAAFFGTLMGLLAGFFKSLDAVLMRLVDAMMAFPDILLGIALVSILGASPLNVVLALTLVYTPRVARVVRASTLVIRELPYIEAAQAVGLSTPRLLLNHILPNLMSPIL
;
A
#
# COMPACT_ATOMS: atom_id res chain seq x y z
N MET A 1 -12.46 -24.73 -2.19
CA MET A 1 -11.91 -23.63 -3.02
C MET A 1 -13.10 -22.97 -3.69
N LEU A 2 -13.57 -21.83 -3.17
CA LEU A 2 -14.61 -21.05 -3.84
C LEU A 2 -14.07 -20.64 -5.21
N GLU A 3 -14.78 -20.99 -6.28
CA GLU A 3 -14.36 -20.64 -7.63
C GLU A 3 -14.31 -19.12 -7.74
N TRP A 4 -13.12 -18.55 -7.92
CA TRP A 4 -12.89 -17.10 -8.03
C TRP A 4 -13.90 -16.38 -8.93
N ARG A 5 -14.42 -17.09 -9.94
CA ARG A 5 -15.48 -16.64 -10.86
C ARG A 5 -16.77 -16.23 -10.13
N GLU A 6 -17.23 -17.00 -9.14
CA GLU A 6 -18.43 -16.66 -8.37
C GLU A 6 -18.19 -15.45 -7.48
N THR A 7 -17.02 -15.37 -6.82
CA THR A 7 -16.64 -14.23 -6.00
C THR A 7 -16.61 -12.94 -6.82
N PHE A 8 -15.99 -12.95 -8.02
CA PHE A 8 -15.99 -11.79 -8.92
C PHE A 8 -17.40 -11.42 -9.38
N ARG A 9 -18.25 -12.40 -9.69
CA ARG A 9 -19.65 -12.14 -10.08
C ARG A 9 -20.43 -11.44 -8.96
N ILE A 10 -20.26 -11.89 -7.72
CA ILE A 10 -20.94 -11.32 -6.55
C ILE A 10 -20.41 -9.92 -6.21
N LEU A 11 -19.10 -9.69 -6.33
CA LEU A 11 -18.47 -8.39 -6.10
C LEU A 11 -18.93 -7.34 -7.12
N PHE A 12 -18.86 -7.67 -8.41
CA PHE A 12 -19.24 -6.75 -9.49
C PHE A 12 -20.75 -6.60 -9.69
N ALA A 13 -21.58 -7.38 -8.98
CA ALA A 13 -23.03 -7.13 -8.92
C ALA A 13 -23.37 -5.84 -8.14
N ARG A 14 -22.46 -5.34 -7.30
CA ARG A 14 -22.69 -4.15 -6.46
C ARG A 14 -22.31 -2.87 -7.23
N ARG A 15 -23.28 -1.95 -7.37
CA ARG A 15 -23.08 -0.65 -8.06
C ARG A 15 -21.90 0.16 -7.50
N VAL A 16 -21.70 0.12 -6.18
CA VAL A 16 -20.59 0.83 -5.51
C VAL A 16 -19.24 0.28 -5.96
N VAL A 17 -19.10 -1.05 -6.07
CA VAL A 17 -17.87 -1.70 -6.51
C VAL A 17 -17.58 -1.35 -7.97
N LEU A 18 -18.60 -1.36 -8.83
CA LEU A 18 -18.46 -0.94 -10.23
C LEU A 18 -18.02 0.52 -10.37
N LEU A 19 -18.60 1.42 -9.59
CA LEU A 19 -18.21 2.84 -9.61
C LEU A 19 -16.77 3.04 -9.13
N ALA A 20 -16.37 2.38 -8.04
CA ALA A 20 -14.99 2.43 -7.55
C ALA A 20 -13.99 1.86 -8.57
N ALA A 21 -14.33 0.73 -9.20
CA ALA A 21 -13.51 0.11 -10.22
C ALA A 21 -13.37 0.99 -11.47
N LEU A 22 -14.46 1.63 -11.91
CA LEU A 22 -14.45 2.57 -13.03
C LEU A 22 -13.57 3.79 -12.73
N LEU A 23 -13.70 4.38 -11.54
CA LEU A 23 -12.88 5.53 -11.13
C LEU A 23 -11.40 5.15 -11.08
N LEU A 24 -11.07 4.00 -10.49
CA LEU A 24 -9.70 3.51 -10.45
C LEU A 24 -9.15 3.25 -11.86
N LEU A 25 -9.96 2.66 -12.74
CA LEU A 25 -9.59 2.43 -14.15
C LEU A 25 -9.28 3.75 -14.86
N VAL A 26 -10.12 4.78 -14.67
CA VAL A 26 -9.87 6.11 -15.24
C VAL A 26 -8.56 6.69 -14.71
N MET A 27 -8.29 6.62 -13.41
CA MET A 27 -7.03 7.11 -12.82
C MET A 27 -5.81 6.36 -13.36
N VAL A 28 -5.91 5.04 -13.54
CA VAL A 28 -4.84 4.21 -14.11
C VAL A 28 -4.61 4.54 -15.58
N LEU A 29 -5.67 4.74 -16.37
CA LEU A 29 -5.57 5.17 -17.76
C LEU A 29 -4.94 6.57 -17.87
N MET A 30 -5.34 7.52 -17.03
CA MET A 30 -4.70 8.85 -16.96
C MET A 30 -3.21 8.75 -16.64
N ALA A 31 -2.83 7.92 -15.66
CA ALA A 31 -1.44 7.72 -15.28
C ALA A 31 -0.58 7.09 -16.39
N MET A 32 -1.13 6.15 -17.16
CA MET A 32 -0.41 5.48 -18.25
C MET A 32 -0.34 6.34 -19.52
N LEU A 33 -1.44 6.99 -19.90
CA LEU A 33 -1.52 7.79 -21.13
C LEU A 33 -0.89 9.18 -20.99
N CYS A 34 -0.49 9.57 -19.78
CA CYS A 34 0.09 10.87 -19.49
C CYS A 34 1.24 11.26 -20.44
N THR A 35 2.16 10.34 -20.75
CA THR A 35 3.32 10.61 -21.61
C THR A 35 2.97 10.80 -23.08
N TRP A 36 1.80 10.33 -23.53
CA TRP A 36 1.38 10.43 -24.93
C TRP A 36 0.38 11.55 -25.18
N VAL A 37 -0.41 11.90 -24.16
CA VAL A 37 -1.49 12.90 -24.26
C VAL A 37 -0.97 14.31 -23.98
N LEU A 38 0.04 14.47 -23.12
CA LEU A 38 0.45 15.78 -22.63
C LEU A 38 1.72 16.28 -23.33
N PRO A 39 1.70 17.49 -23.92
CA PRO A 39 2.83 18.05 -24.65
C PRO A 39 3.87 18.75 -23.76
N TYR A 40 3.59 18.91 -22.46
CA TYR A 40 4.46 19.66 -21.54
C TYR A 40 5.07 18.77 -20.47
N GLU A 41 6.38 18.95 -20.23
CA GLU A 41 7.05 18.34 -19.09
C GLU A 41 6.51 18.88 -17.75
N PRO A 42 6.21 18.01 -16.78
CA PRO A 42 5.52 18.38 -15.54
C PRO A 42 6.35 19.31 -14.62
N MET A 43 7.68 19.30 -14.77
CA MET A 43 8.60 20.10 -13.97
C MET A 43 9.17 21.30 -14.74
N ALA A 44 8.84 21.47 -16.02
CA ALA A 44 9.32 22.61 -16.80
C ALA A 44 8.73 23.92 -16.27
N MET A 45 9.59 24.79 -15.77
CA MET A 45 9.20 26.09 -15.23
C MET A 45 9.30 27.17 -16.30
N LYS A 46 8.24 27.97 -16.43
CA LYS A 46 8.20 29.13 -17.33
C LYS A 46 7.67 30.35 -16.59
N VAL A 47 8.58 31.19 -16.11
CA VAL A 47 8.26 32.40 -15.32
C VAL A 47 7.29 33.34 -16.05
N SER A 48 7.38 33.44 -17.38
CA SER A 48 6.48 34.25 -18.22
C SER A 48 5.04 33.70 -18.28
N GLN A 49 4.81 32.49 -17.80
CA GLN A 49 3.51 31.82 -17.81
C GLN A 49 2.97 31.58 -16.40
N ARG A 50 3.40 32.31 -15.37
CA ARG A 50 2.88 32.16 -14.00
C ARG A 50 1.42 32.54 -13.88
N LEU A 51 0.67 31.79 -13.05
CA LEU A 51 -0.70 32.11 -12.62
C LEU A 51 -1.68 32.41 -13.76
N LYS A 52 -1.54 31.71 -14.90
CA LYS A 52 -2.48 31.87 -16.02
C LYS A 52 -3.74 31.07 -15.73
N ALA A 53 -4.88 31.70 -16.00
CA ALA A 53 -6.17 31.03 -16.01
C ALA A 53 -6.22 29.89 -17.07
N PRO A 54 -7.14 28.92 -16.90
CA PRO A 54 -7.40 27.87 -17.88
C PRO A 54 -7.54 28.41 -19.31
N ASN A 55 -6.81 27.80 -20.24
CA ASN A 55 -6.83 28.18 -21.65
C ASN A 55 -6.48 26.97 -22.54
N TRP A 56 -6.59 27.11 -23.86
CA TRP A 56 -6.34 26.02 -24.81
C TRP A 56 -4.93 25.44 -24.75
N SER A 57 -3.92 26.25 -24.40
CA SER A 57 -2.55 25.77 -24.19
C SER A 57 -2.34 25.13 -22.80
N HIS A 58 -3.10 25.54 -21.79
CA HIS A 58 -3.00 25.03 -20.43
C HIS A 58 -4.41 24.77 -19.90
N TRP A 59 -4.93 23.56 -20.10
CA TRP A 59 -6.35 23.25 -19.85
C TRP A 59 -6.77 23.53 -18.41
N SER A 60 -5.88 23.31 -17.45
CA SER A 60 -6.09 23.61 -16.03
C SER A 60 -5.38 24.89 -15.56
N GLY A 61 -4.79 25.65 -16.47
CA GLY A 61 -3.95 26.81 -16.15
C GLY A 61 -2.55 26.42 -15.65
N THR A 62 -1.86 27.40 -15.06
CA THR A 62 -0.49 27.26 -14.58
C THR A 62 -0.33 27.69 -13.12
N ASP A 63 0.68 27.14 -12.45
CA ASP A 63 0.95 27.45 -11.04
C ASP A 63 1.87 28.68 -10.83
N GLU A 64 2.24 28.95 -9.58
CA GLU A 64 3.13 30.03 -9.16
C GLU A 64 4.54 29.96 -9.78
N LEU A 65 4.96 28.78 -10.25
CA LEU A 65 6.23 28.58 -10.95
C LEU A 65 6.05 28.55 -12.48
N GLY A 66 4.82 28.74 -12.98
CA GLY A 66 4.47 28.70 -14.39
C GLY A 66 4.51 27.29 -14.99
N ARG A 67 4.33 26.26 -14.15
CA ARG A 67 4.22 24.86 -14.61
C ARG A 67 2.79 24.56 -15.02
N ASP A 68 2.60 23.74 -16.05
CA ASP A 68 1.28 23.31 -16.50
C ASP A 68 0.61 22.40 -15.46
N MET A 69 -0.56 22.82 -14.95
CA MET A 69 -1.26 22.04 -13.92
C MET A 69 -1.83 20.72 -14.45
N THR A 70 -2.23 20.67 -15.73
CA THR A 70 -2.80 19.46 -16.34
C THR A 70 -1.78 18.33 -16.37
N SER A 71 -0.56 18.61 -16.83
CA SER A 71 0.58 17.70 -16.78
C SER A 71 0.88 17.28 -15.35
N ARG A 72 0.90 18.20 -14.39
CA ARG A 72 1.16 17.88 -12.99
C ARG A 72 0.09 16.98 -12.36
N ILE A 73 -1.17 17.12 -12.74
CA ILE A 73 -2.26 16.25 -12.26
C ILE A 73 -2.08 14.82 -12.79
N PHE A 74 -1.83 14.63 -14.08
CA PHE A 74 -1.71 13.29 -14.66
C PHE A 74 -0.42 12.58 -14.21
N TYR A 75 0.72 13.28 -14.21
CA TYR A 75 1.96 12.73 -13.65
C TYR A 75 1.83 12.50 -12.15
N GLY A 76 1.14 13.39 -11.44
CA GLY A 76 0.79 13.23 -10.02
C GLY A 76 0.01 11.94 -9.78
N ALA A 77 -1.02 11.65 -10.59
CA ALA A 77 -1.77 10.41 -10.52
C ALA A 77 -0.87 9.18 -10.70
N ARG A 78 0.08 9.21 -11.65
CA ARG A 78 1.07 8.14 -11.84
C ARG A 78 1.94 7.93 -10.60
N TYR A 79 2.48 9.00 -10.03
CA TYR A 79 3.31 8.90 -8.82
C TYR A 79 2.48 8.44 -7.61
N SER A 80 1.29 8.98 -7.40
CA SER A 80 0.41 8.61 -6.28
C SER A 80 -0.01 7.15 -6.35
N LEU A 81 -0.37 6.64 -7.54
CA LEU A 81 -0.73 5.23 -7.71
C LEU A 81 0.48 4.32 -7.47
N ALA A 82 1.65 4.66 -8.02
CA ALA A 82 2.87 3.87 -7.82
C ALA A 82 3.32 3.85 -6.36
N ILE A 83 3.30 5.02 -5.70
CA ILE A 83 3.67 5.13 -4.28
C ILE A 83 2.66 4.38 -3.41
N GLY A 84 1.36 4.61 -3.60
CA GLY A 84 0.31 3.96 -2.82
C GLY A 84 0.33 2.44 -2.96
N ALA A 85 0.43 1.93 -4.19
CA ALA A 85 0.51 0.49 -4.44
C ALA A 85 1.80 -0.12 -3.89
N GLY A 86 2.95 0.53 -4.12
CA GLY A 86 4.25 0.07 -3.62
C GLY A 86 4.30 -0.01 -2.10
N THR A 87 3.83 1.05 -1.42
CA THR A 87 3.72 1.09 0.04
C THR A 87 2.76 0.02 0.56
N ALA A 88 1.57 -0.13 -0.05
CA ALA A 88 0.60 -1.13 0.39
C ALA A 88 1.17 -2.56 0.29
N LEU A 89 1.78 -2.90 -0.83
CA LEU A 89 2.37 -4.23 -1.05
C LEU A 89 3.52 -4.51 -0.08
N LEU A 90 4.44 -3.57 0.09
CA LEU A 90 5.60 -3.76 0.96
C LEU A 90 5.19 -3.77 2.44
N ALA A 91 4.30 -2.88 2.88
CA ALA A 91 3.82 -2.86 4.26
C ALA A 91 2.99 -4.11 4.57
N ALA A 92 2.18 -4.59 3.62
CA ALA A 92 1.48 -5.86 3.73
C ALA A 92 2.47 -7.03 3.86
N PHE A 93 3.49 -7.07 3.02
CA PHE A 93 4.52 -8.12 3.03
C PHE A 93 5.31 -8.15 4.35
N PHE A 94 5.97 -7.04 4.71
CA PHE A 94 6.78 -6.97 5.92
C PHE A 94 5.93 -7.07 7.19
N GLY A 95 4.76 -6.44 7.20
CA GLY A 95 3.82 -6.51 8.31
C GLY A 95 3.32 -7.93 8.51
N THR A 96 2.92 -8.62 7.44
CA THR A 96 2.50 -10.02 7.52
C THR A 96 3.62 -10.92 8.02
N LEU A 97 4.84 -10.74 7.50
CA LEU A 97 6.00 -11.50 7.94
C LEU A 97 6.28 -11.30 9.44
N MET A 98 6.34 -10.05 9.90
CA MET A 98 6.57 -9.73 11.31
C MET A 98 5.43 -10.24 12.21
N GLY A 99 4.19 -10.02 11.81
CA GLY A 99 3.01 -10.43 12.58
C GLY A 99 2.87 -11.95 12.68
N LEU A 100 3.10 -12.66 11.58
CA LEU A 100 3.07 -14.13 11.53
C LEU A 100 4.16 -14.73 12.43
N LEU A 101 5.39 -14.21 12.33
CA LEU A 101 6.50 -14.68 13.16
C LEU A 101 6.28 -14.39 14.64
N ALA A 102 5.83 -13.19 14.99
CA ALA A 102 5.54 -12.82 16.38
C ALA A 102 4.35 -13.60 16.97
N GLY A 103 3.30 -13.83 16.16
CA GLY A 103 2.12 -14.57 16.60
C GLY A 103 2.37 -16.07 16.74
N PHE A 104 3.25 -16.64 15.91
CA PHE A 104 3.55 -18.07 15.94
C PHE A 104 4.66 -18.42 16.94
N PHE A 105 5.79 -17.71 16.90
CA PHE A 105 6.96 -18.00 17.73
C PHE A 105 6.97 -17.12 18.99
N LYS A 106 6.66 -17.73 20.15
CA LYS A 106 6.70 -17.04 21.46
C LYS A 106 8.06 -16.37 21.77
N SER A 107 9.16 -16.92 21.26
CA SER A 107 10.51 -16.35 21.44
C SER A 107 10.74 -15.05 20.67
N LEU A 108 10.08 -14.86 19.53
CA LEU A 108 10.23 -13.68 18.69
C LEU A 108 9.22 -12.59 19.03
N ASP A 109 8.12 -12.95 19.69
CA ASP A 109 7.01 -12.06 20.00
C ASP A 109 7.46 -10.77 20.71
N ALA A 110 8.15 -10.92 21.85
CA ALA A 110 8.56 -9.78 22.66
C ALA A 110 9.50 -8.82 21.92
N VAL A 111 10.43 -9.34 21.10
CA VAL A 111 11.41 -8.52 20.37
C VAL A 111 10.74 -7.80 19.20
N LEU A 112 9.95 -8.51 18.39
CA LEU A 112 9.25 -7.93 17.25
C LEU A 112 8.20 -6.92 17.68
N MET A 113 7.44 -7.20 18.75
CA MET A 113 6.45 -6.27 19.27
C MET A 113 7.10 -5.05 19.93
N ARG A 114 8.25 -5.20 20.58
CA ARG A 114 8.99 -4.04 21.09
C ARG A 114 9.43 -3.09 19.96
N LEU A 115 9.86 -3.64 18.83
CA LEU A 115 10.20 -2.86 17.64
C LEU A 115 8.96 -2.14 17.07
N VAL A 116 7.86 -2.88 16.88
CA VAL A 116 6.56 -2.33 16.42
C VAL A 116 6.08 -1.21 17.34
N ASP A 117 6.13 -1.41 18.65
CA ASP A 117 5.68 -0.43 19.64
C ASP A 117 6.58 0.81 19.65
N ALA A 118 7.90 0.65 19.49
CA ALA A 118 8.83 1.78 19.36
C ALA A 118 8.54 2.63 18.12
N MET A 119 8.19 2.00 17.00
CA MET A 119 7.82 2.71 15.78
C MET A 119 6.49 3.46 15.93
N MET A 120 5.51 2.85 16.60
CA MET A 120 4.18 3.45 16.85
C MET A 120 4.18 4.51 17.95
N ALA A 121 5.26 4.66 18.70
CA ALA A 121 5.40 5.72 19.70
C ALA A 121 5.51 7.11 19.04
N PHE A 122 5.95 7.17 17.78
CA PHE A 122 6.01 8.40 17.01
C PHE A 122 4.71 8.61 16.21
N PRO A 123 4.20 9.84 16.10
CA PRO A 123 3.13 10.15 15.16
C PRO A 123 3.54 9.83 13.72
N ASP A 124 2.70 9.07 13.00
CA ASP A 124 2.98 8.56 11.64
C ASP A 124 3.49 9.64 10.67
N ILE A 125 2.86 10.82 10.71
CA ILE A 125 3.21 11.95 9.85
C ILE A 125 4.62 12.47 10.17
N LEU A 126 4.96 12.58 11.46
CA LEU A 126 6.27 13.06 11.88
C LEU A 126 7.38 12.08 11.49
N LEU A 127 7.14 10.78 11.73
CA LEU A 127 8.09 9.73 11.36
C LEU A 127 8.29 9.70 9.83
N GLY A 128 7.20 9.78 9.06
CA GLY A 128 7.24 9.83 7.60
C GLY A 128 8.04 11.03 7.07
N ILE A 129 7.77 12.24 7.57
CA ILE A 129 8.49 13.46 7.15
C ILE A 129 9.97 13.38 7.54
N ALA A 130 10.30 12.90 8.74
CA ALA A 130 11.68 12.75 9.19
C ALA A 130 12.47 11.79 8.27
N LEU A 131 11.89 10.63 7.95
CA LEU A 131 12.52 9.64 7.07
C LEU A 131 12.73 10.17 5.66
N VAL A 132 11.71 10.81 5.07
CA VAL A 132 11.84 11.42 3.73
C VAL A 132 12.86 12.55 3.73
N SER A 133 12.96 13.33 4.81
CA SER A 133 13.94 14.41 4.92
C SER A 133 15.38 13.89 4.99
N ILE A 134 15.61 12.76 5.66
CA ILE A 134 16.93 12.12 5.77
C ILE A 134 17.31 11.42 4.46
N LEU A 135 16.38 10.65 3.88
CA LEU A 135 16.63 9.86 2.66
C LEU A 135 16.67 10.73 1.39
N GLY A 136 16.02 11.89 1.42
CA GLY A 136 15.88 12.81 0.29
C GLY A 136 14.59 12.62 -0.50
N ALA A 137 14.19 13.66 -1.23
CA ALA A 137 12.94 13.70 -1.99
C ALA A 137 13.02 12.86 -3.28
N SER A 138 12.59 11.60 -3.19
CA SER A 138 12.45 10.69 -4.33
C SER A 138 11.21 9.81 -4.13
N PRO A 139 10.46 9.46 -5.20
CA PRO A 139 9.32 8.54 -5.08
C PRO A 139 9.66 7.23 -4.38
N LEU A 140 10.86 6.69 -4.63
CA LEU A 140 11.32 5.46 -4.00
C LEU A 140 11.53 5.64 -2.49
N ASN A 141 12.11 6.76 -2.07
CA ASN A 141 12.33 7.06 -0.66
C ASN A 141 11.01 7.28 0.08
N VAL A 142 10.03 7.90 -0.57
CA VAL A 142 8.67 8.02 -0.03
C VAL A 142 8.05 6.64 0.19
N VAL A 143 8.17 5.73 -0.78
CA VAL A 143 7.68 4.35 -0.64
C VAL A 143 8.33 3.65 0.55
N LEU A 144 9.66 3.72 0.68
CA LEU A 144 10.40 3.10 1.78
C LEU A 144 10.00 3.70 3.14
N ALA A 145 9.91 5.02 3.24
CA ALA A 145 9.50 5.71 4.45
C ALA A 145 8.08 5.31 4.88
N LEU A 146 7.12 5.37 3.96
CA LEU A 146 5.74 4.99 4.26
C LEU A 146 5.60 3.49 4.56
N THR A 147 6.37 2.64 3.90
CA THR A 147 6.41 1.20 4.20
C THR A 147 6.79 0.98 5.66
N LEU A 148 7.86 1.64 6.11
CA LEU A 148 8.31 1.56 7.49
C LEU A 148 7.21 2.07 8.45
N VAL A 149 6.58 3.20 8.14
CA VAL A 149 5.50 3.79 8.98
C VAL A 149 4.28 2.88 9.10
N TYR A 150 3.85 2.22 8.01
CA TYR A 150 2.61 1.43 8.01
C TYR A 150 2.80 -0.05 8.38
N THR A 151 4.01 -0.59 8.27
CA THR A 151 4.34 -1.98 8.65
C THR A 151 3.88 -2.35 10.07
N PRO A 152 4.08 -1.52 11.12
CA PRO A 152 3.62 -1.81 12.48
C PRO A 152 2.13 -2.11 12.62
N ARG A 153 1.28 -1.36 11.89
CA ARG A 153 -0.18 -1.54 11.95
C ARG A 153 -0.58 -2.90 11.39
N VAL A 154 -0.05 -3.26 10.22
CA VAL A 154 -0.30 -4.56 9.60
C VAL A 154 0.25 -5.68 10.48
N ALA A 155 1.47 -5.54 11.00
CA ALA A 155 2.09 -6.53 11.88
C ALA A 155 1.24 -6.84 13.12
N ARG A 156 0.66 -5.82 13.75
CA ARG A 156 -0.19 -6.00 14.93
C ARG A 156 -1.49 -6.73 14.61
N VAL A 157 -2.13 -6.40 13.49
CA VAL A 157 -3.37 -7.06 13.03
C VAL A 157 -3.11 -8.52 12.67
N VAL A 158 -2.05 -8.78 11.91
CA VAL A 158 -1.67 -10.15 11.53
C VAL A 158 -1.25 -10.96 12.75
N ARG A 159 -0.51 -10.39 13.69
CA ARG A 159 -0.16 -11.06 14.95
C ARG A 159 -1.40 -11.47 15.73
N ALA A 160 -2.34 -10.54 15.95
CA ALA A 160 -3.57 -10.83 16.69
C ALA A 160 -4.35 -11.98 16.04
N SER A 161 -4.47 -11.96 14.72
CA SER A 161 -5.15 -13.01 13.95
C SER A 161 -4.40 -14.35 14.00
N THR A 162 -3.07 -14.31 13.96
CA THR A 162 -2.20 -15.50 14.06
C THR A 162 -2.33 -16.17 15.43
N LEU A 163 -2.38 -15.38 16.50
CA LEU A 163 -2.58 -15.88 17.87
C LEU A 163 -3.91 -16.62 18.02
N VAL A 164 -4.96 -16.20 17.31
CA VAL A 164 -6.26 -16.90 17.31
C VAL A 164 -6.17 -18.17 16.48
N ILE A 165 -5.66 -18.09 15.25
CA ILE A 165 -5.63 -19.21 14.30
C ILE A 165 -4.77 -20.36 14.83
N ARG A 166 -3.64 -20.07 15.47
CA ARG A 166 -2.71 -21.11 15.93
C ARG A 166 -3.30 -22.04 17.00
N GLU A 167 -4.32 -21.58 17.73
CA GLU A 167 -5.01 -22.33 18.80
C GLU A 167 -6.24 -23.09 18.27
N LEU A 168 -6.45 -23.14 16.94
CA LEU A 168 -7.57 -23.87 16.35
C LEU A 168 -7.29 -25.38 16.31
N PRO A 169 -8.29 -26.25 16.58
CA PRO A 169 -8.08 -27.70 16.69
C PRO A 169 -7.45 -28.36 15.46
N TYR A 170 -7.72 -27.85 14.26
CA TYR A 170 -7.12 -28.40 13.02
C TYR A 170 -5.63 -28.06 12.90
N ILE A 171 -5.17 -26.97 13.52
CA ILE A 171 -3.75 -26.62 13.59
C ILE A 171 -3.04 -27.54 14.58
N GLU A 172 -3.65 -27.81 15.73
CA GLU A 172 -3.12 -28.78 16.71
C GLU A 172 -3.03 -30.19 16.11
N ALA A 173 -4.08 -30.64 15.43
CA ALA A 173 -4.09 -31.92 14.72
C ALA A 173 -2.99 -32.00 13.66
N ALA A 174 -2.80 -30.93 12.87
CA ALA A 174 -1.73 -30.85 11.87
C ALA A 174 -0.33 -30.96 12.51
N GLN A 175 -0.12 -30.33 13.68
CA GLN A 175 1.12 -30.47 14.44
C GLN A 175 1.32 -31.87 14.99
N ALA A 176 0.27 -32.52 15.52
CA ALA A 176 0.33 -33.89 16.04
C ALA A 176 0.70 -34.93 14.97
N VAL A 177 0.31 -34.70 13.72
CA VAL A 177 0.69 -35.52 12.56
C VAL A 177 2.13 -35.24 12.09
N GLY A 178 2.82 -34.26 12.68
CA GLY A 178 4.23 -33.96 12.40
C GLY A 178 4.44 -33.06 11.17
N LEU A 179 3.47 -32.20 10.81
CA LEU A 179 3.70 -31.21 9.76
C LEU A 179 4.84 -30.26 10.17
N SER A 180 5.75 -30.03 9.22
CA SER A 180 6.82 -29.05 9.41
C SER A 180 6.27 -27.64 9.56
N THR A 181 6.90 -26.84 10.42
CA THR A 181 6.50 -25.46 10.70
C THR A 181 6.31 -24.60 9.44
N PRO A 182 7.20 -24.63 8.43
CA PRO A 182 6.99 -23.83 7.22
C PRO A 182 5.74 -24.24 6.44
N ARG A 183 5.42 -25.54 6.37
CA ARG A 183 4.19 -26.03 5.71
C ARG A 183 2.94 -25.64 6.50
N LEU A 184 3.00 -25.69 7.83
CA LEU A 184 1.91 -25.25 8.69
C LEU A 184 1.63 -23.75 8.49
N LEU A 185 2.69 -22.92 8.53
CA LEU A 185 2.59 -21.48 8.33
C LEU A 185 2.03 -21.13 6.93
N LEU A 186 2.62 -21.67 5.86
CA LEU A 186 2.30 -21.26 4.49
C LEU A 186 0.98 -21.86 3.98
N ASN A 187 0.65 -23.10 4.36
CA ASN A 187 -0.51 -23.80 3.80
C ASN A 187 -1.74 -23.78 4.71
N HIS A 188 -1.59 -23.49 6.01
CA HIS A 188 -2.71 -23.52 6.95
C HIS A 188 -2.94 -22.17 7.62
N ILE A 189 -1.92 -21.49 8.12
CA ILE A 189 -2.11 -20.22 8.85
C ILE A 189 -2.25 -19.05 7.89
N LEU A 190 -1.29 -18.84 6.99
CA LEU A 190 -1.25 -17.71 6.05
C LEU A 190 -2.50 -17.61 5.16
N PRO A 191 -3.08 -18.69 4.61
CA PRO A 191 -4.32 -18.59 3.83
C PRO A 191 -5.52 -18.13 4.65
N ASN A 192 -5.56 -18.46 5.96
CA ASN A 192 -6.61 -18.00 6.88
C ASN A 192 -6.41 -16.54 7.33
N LEU A 193 -5.21 -16.00 7.16
CA LEU A 193 -4.91 -14.58 7.39
C LEU A 193 -5.30 -13.68 6.21
N MET A 194 -5.80 -14.23 5.09
CA MET A 194 -6.10 -13.40 3.93
C MET A 194 -7.19 -12.35 4.19
N SER A 195 -8.17 -12.65 5.05
CA SER A 195 -9.23 -11.68 5.36
C SER A 195 -8.73 -10.43 6.11
N PRO A 196 -7.85 -10.51 7.12
CA PRO A 196 -7.28 -9.31 7.75
C PRO A 196 -6.15 -8.65 6.94
N ILE A 197 -5.60 -9.32 5.91
CA ILE A 197 -4.55 -8.77 5.03
C ILE A 197 -5.16 -7.94 3.87
N LEU A 198 -6.32 -8.36 3.34
CA LEU A 198 -7.04 -7.73 2.22
C LEU A 198 -8.01 -6.64 2.69
#